data_AF-A0A2A7A3I8-F1
#
_entry.id   AF-A0A2A7A3I8-F1
#
_cell.length_a   1.000
_cell.length_b   1.000
_cell.length_c   1.000
_cell.angle_alpha   90.00
_cell.angle_beta   90.00
_cell.angle_gamma   90.00
#
_symmetry.space_group_name_H-M   'P 1'
#
loop_
_entity.id
_entity.type
_entity.pdbx_description
1 polymer ?
#
loop_
_entity_poly.entity_id
_entity_poly.type
_entity_poly.pdbx_seq_one_letter_code
_entity_poly.pdbx_strand_id
1 'polypeptide(L)'
;MNLKEAFRYQNKLQSLLDEAQGILDCDANVTKVANTYLRHKVMPEAEDETVMDVAQTEYAEQITDIARFMLYLLEEKSRLFAAIRKAKDALDMDMDSEVSLNAARQSIARTFKRMNDLRSSEQLLSGGGTGYRFNAEGNQISYCCDVKRVTTINYDRKVIHAALSKLNRQADETSNRLDLCLVTSKVDYTVPFDVNASFAEAFEIYLENAKN
;
A
#
# COMPACT_ATOMS: atom_id res chain seq x y z
N MET A 1 -16.77 -17.24 0.44
CA MET A 1 -16.63 -15.76 0.54
C MET A 1 -16.78 -15.14 -0.84
N ASN A 2 -16.96 -13.82 -0.96
CA ASN A 2 -16.87 -13.10 -2.24
C ASN A 2 -15.45 -12.60 -2.53
N LEU A 3 -15.19 -12.07 -3.73
CA LEU A 3 -13.88 -11.54 -4.10
C LEU A 3 -13.40 -10.41 -3.18
N LYS A 4 -14.29 -9.52 -2.75
CA LYS A 4 -13.95 -8.43 -1.81
C LYS A 4 -13.44 -8.97 -0.47
N GLU A 5 -14.14 -9.95 0.08
CA GLU A 5 -13.74 -10.66 1.30
C GLU A 5 -12.43 -11.42 1.11
N ALA A 6 -12.24 -12.05 -0.06
CA ALA A 6 -11.03 -12.78 -0.40
C ALA A 6 -9.79 -11.87 -0.46
N PHE A 7 -9.90 -10.69 -1.07
CA PHE A 7 -8.81 -9.70 -1.07
C PHE A 7 -8.51 -9.18 0.33
N ARG A 8 -9.54 -8.95 1.15
CA ARG A 8 -9.33 -8.59 2.57
C ARG A 8 -8.62 -9.71 3.33
N TYR A 9 -9.00 -10.96 3.09
CA TYR A 9 -8.39 -12.12 3.73
C TYR A 9 -6.95 -12.35 3.26
N GLN A 10 -6.64 -12.09 1.99
CA GLN A 10 -5.27 -12.07 1.47
C GLN A 10 -4.39 -11.09 2.24
N ASN A 11 -4.87 -9.88 2.51
CA ASN A 11 -4.15 -8.91 3.34
C ASN A 11 -3.98 -9.42 4.78
N LYS A 12 -4.98 -10.10 5.33
CA LYS A 12 -4.90 -10.68 6.67
C LYS A 12 -3.82 -11.78 6.76
N LEU A 13 -3.78 -12.70 5.79
CA LEU A 13 -2.74 -13.73 5.73
C LEU A 13 -1.34 -13.13 5.60
N GLN A 14 -1.18 -12.06 4.81
CA GLN A 14 0.10 -11.35 4.73
C GLN A 14 0.49 -10.75 6.08
N SER A 15 -0.42 -10.07 6.77
CA SER A 15 -0.14 -9.48 8.08
C SER A 15 0.28 -10.53 9.12
N LEU A 16 -0.34 -11.71 9.13
CA LEU A 16 0.03 -12.79 10.04
C LEU A 16 1.40 -13.39 9.69
N LEU A 17 1.73 -13.50 8.40
CA LEU A 17 3.06 -13.91 7.94
C LEU A 17 4.14 -12.91 8.38
N ASP A 18 3.88 -11.62 8.20
CA ASP A 18 4.81 -10.56 8.58
C ASP A 18 5.07 -10.58 10.10
N GLU A 19 4.03 -10.84 10.90
CA GLU A 19 4.15 -10.94 12.36
C GLU A 19 4.88 -12.21 12.81
N ALA A 20 4.56 -13.38 12.24
CA ALA A 20 5.30 -14.62 12.49
C ALA A 20 6.79 -14.46 12.14
N GLN A 21 7.07 -13.85 10.99
CA GLN A 21 8.43 -13.59 10.56
C GLN A 21 9.14 -12.62 11.51
N GLY A 22 8.49 -11.54 11.94
CA GLY A 22 9.06 -10.61 12.93
C GLY A 22 9.39 -11.27 14.27
N ILE A 23 8.58 -12.23 14.72
CA ILE A 23 8.87 -13.03 15.92
C ILE A 23 10.11 -13.90 15.73
N LEU A 24 10.23 -14.56 14.57
CA LEU A 24 11.32 -15.48 14.27
C LEU A 24 12.65 -14.78 13.92
N ASP A 25 12.59 -13.57 13.34
CA ASP A 25 13.76 -12.74 13.03
C ASP A 25 14.38 -12.09 14.29
N CYS A 26 13.74 -12.24 15.45
CA CYS A 26 14.27 -11.76 16.73
C CYS A 26 15.17 -12.83 17.38
N ASP A 27 16.49 -12.62 17.37
CA ASP A 27 17.48 -13.54 17.96
C ASP A 27 17.18 -13.91 19.42
N ALA A 28 16.65 -12.96 20.21
CA ALA A 28 16.27 -13.18 21.61
C ALA A 28 15.11 -14.18 21.78
N ASN A 29 14.30 -14.39 20.75
CA ASN A 29 13.22 -15.35 20.74
C ASN A 29 13.73 -16.76 20.38
N VAL A 30 14.68 -16.84 19.45
CA VAL A 30 15.15 -18.11 18.87
C VAL A 30 16.39 -18.69 19.57
N THR A 31 16.94 -18.00 20.58
CA THR A 31 18.10 -18.45 21.34
C THR A 31 17.81 -18.61 22.83
N LYS A 32 18.57 -19.48 23.50
CA LYS A 32 18.60 -19.59 24.96
C LYS A 32 20.00 -19.20 25.44
N VAL A 33 20.08 -18.28 26.38
CA VAL A 33 21.35 -17.77 26.90
C VAL A 33 21.59 -18.32 28.31
N ALA A 34 22.76 -18.90 28.49
CA ALA A 34 23.25 -19.46 29.74
C ALA A 34 24.50 -18.71 30.21
N ASN A 35 24.40 -18.04 31.35
CA ASN A 35 25.48 -17.30 31.95
C ASN A 35 26.06 -18.10 33.11
N THR A 36 27.22 -18.72 32.90
CA THR A 36 27.97 -19.42 33.96
C THR A 36 29.04 -18.50 34.54
N TYR A 37 28.84 -18.11 35.80
CA TYR A 37 29.80 -17.35 36.59
C TYR A 37 30.87 -18.31 37.14
N LEU A 38 32.07 -18.28 36.54
CA LEU A 38 33.20 -19.14 36.89
C LEU A 38 33.92 -18.68 38.17
N ARG A 39 33.22 -18.68 39.30
CA ARG A 39 33.72 -18.23 40.60
C ARG A 39 34.90 -19.07 41.10
N HIS A 40 34.89 -20.37 40.83
CA HIS A 40 35.94 -21.32 41.26
C HIS A 40 37.32 -20.95 40.68
N LYS A 41 37.34 -20.35 39.48
CA LYS A 41 38.58 -19.93 38.81
C LYS A 41 39.34 -18.84 39.59
N VAL A 42 38.63 -18.06 40.39
CA VAL A 42 39.19 -16.95 41.17
C VAL A 42 39.24 -17.28 42.67
N MET A 43 38.31 -18.11 43.14
CA MET A 43 38.17 -18.52 44.55
C MET A 43 37.96 -20.05 44.61
N PRO A 44 39.00 -20.86 44.90
CA PRO A 44 38.93 -22.33 44.87
C PRO A 44 37.86 -22.94 45.79
N GLU A 45 37.46 -22.23 46.84
CA GLU A 45 36.40 -22.65 47.77
C GLU A 45 34.98 -22.29 47.31
N ALA A 46 34.82 -21.53 46.22
CA ALA A 46 33.52 -21.17 45.65
C ALA A 46 33.10 -22.13 44.52
N GLU A 47 31.79 -22.32 44.36
CA GLU A 47 31.20 -23.07 43.24
C GLU A 47 30.82 -22.13 42.08
N ASP A 48 30.95 -22.64 40.85
CA ASP A 48 30.46 -21.94 39.67
C ASP A 48 28.93 -21.93 39.66
N GLU A 49 28.35 -20.80 39.26
CA GLU A 49 26.91 -20.57 39.29
C GLU A 49 26.41 -20.35 37.86
N THR A 50 25.42 -21.13 37.41
CA THR A 50 24.80 -20.92 36.08
C THR A 50 23.41 -20.33 36.23
N VAL A 51 23.18 -19.19 35.59
CA VAL A 51 21.89 -18.51 35.53
C VAL A 51 21.38 -18.53 34.09
N MET A 52 20.11 -18.89 33.90
CA MET A 52 19.43 -18.77 32.61
C MET A 52 18.85 -17.38 32.46
N ASP A 53 19.05 -16.76 31.30
CA ASP A 53 18.34 -15.51 31.00
C ASP A 53 16.84 -15.78 30.83
N VAL A 54 16.02 -14.84 31.30
CA VAL A 54 14.56 -14.94 31.21
C VAL A 54 14.13 -14.72 29.75
N ALA A 55 13.18 -15.53 29.29
CA ALA A 55 12.52 -15.36 28.00
C ALA A 55 12.00 -13.92 27.84
N GLN A 56 12.39 -13.25 26.77
CA GLN A 56 12.10 -11.82 26.58
C GLN A 56 10.73 -11.55 25.92
N THR A 57 10.07 -12.57 25.38
CA THR A 57 8.76 -12.42 24.71
C THR A 57 7.82 -13.58 25.03
N GLU A 58 6.52 -13.34 24.79
CA GLU A 58 5.44 -14.31 25.02
C GLU A 58 5.54 -15.60 24.18
N TYR A 59 6.31 -15.56 23.09
CA TYR A 59 6.42 -16.64 22.11
C TYR A 59 7.73 -17.45 22.18
N ALA A 60 8.66 -17.06 23.06
CA ALA A 60 10.00 -17.63 23.13
C ALA A 60 10.04 -19.16 23.37
N GLU A 61 8.98 -19.73 23.95
CA GLU A 61 8.87 -21.17 24.19
C GLU A 61 8.15 -21.93 23.07
N GLN A 62 7.58 -21.24 22.08
CA GLN A 62 6.75 -21.81 21.01
C GLN A 62 7.32 -21.60 19.60
N ILE A 63 8.61 -21.23 19.48
CA ILE A 63 9.27 -20.87 18.22
C ILE A 63 9.14 -21.93 17.13
N THR A 64 9.27 -23.21 17.47
CA THR A 64 9.12 -24.30 16.49
C THR A 64 7.69 -24.33 15.93
N ASP A 65 6.69 -24.11 16.78
CA ASP A 65 5.29 -24.12 16.36
C ASP A 65 4.94 -22.86 15.58
N ILE A 66 5.54 -21.72 15.89
CA ILE A 66 5.41 -20.48 15.09
C ILE A 66 6.03 -20.66 13.70
N ALA A 67 7.19 -21.31 13.60
CA ALA A 67 7.79 -21.63 12.30
C ALA A 67 6.87 -22.55 11.47
N ARG A 68 6.24 -23.55 12.09
CA ARG A 68 5.25 -24.41 11.43
C ARG A 68 3.99 -23.62 11.04
N PHE A 69 3.50 -22.73 11.90
CA PHE A 69 2.37 -21.86 11.62
C PHE A 69 2.65 -20.93 10.44
N MET A 70 3.87 -20.37 10.34
CA MET A 70 4.29 -19.56 9.20
C MET A 70 4.23 -20.34 7.88
N LEU A 71 4.68 -21.61 7.86
CA LEU A 71 4.56 -22.49 6.70
C LEU A 71 3.09 -22.78 6.34
N TYR A 72 2.26 -23.07 7.35
CA TYR A 72 0.83 -23.24 7.16
C TYR A 72 0.15 -22.00 6.56
N LEU A 73 0.46 -20.80 7.06
CA LEU A 73 -0.04 -19.53 6.52
C LEU A 73 0.37 -19.32 5.05
N LEU A 74 1.58 -19.76 4.67
CA LEU A 74 2.07 -19.68 3.29
C LEU A 74 1.29 -20.64 2.36
N GLU A 75 0.94 -21.83 2.83
CA GLU A 75 0.08 -22.77 2.12
C GLU A 75 -1.35 -22.23 1.97
N GLU A 76 -1.93 -21.68 3.04
CA GLU A 76 -3.23 -21.00 3.01
C GLU A 76 -3.27 -19.86 1.99
N LYS A 77 -2.22 -19.03 1.98
CA LYS A 77 -2.08 -17.94 1.01
C LYS A 77 -2.06 -18.46 -0.42
N SER A 78 -1.33 -19.55 -0.67
CA SER A 78 -1.26 -20.19 -1.98
C SER A 78 -2.63 -20.74 -2.43
N ARG A 79 -3.36 -21.41 -1.53
CA ARG A 79 -4.74 -21.90 -1.78
C ARG A 79 -5.70 -20.76 -2.09
N LEU A 80 -5.67 -19.69 -1.30
CA LEU A 80 -6.50 -18.51 -1.53
C LEU A 80 -6.20 -17.86 -2.88
N PHE A 81 -4.93 -17.74 -3.28
CA PHE A 81 -4.56 -17.13 -4.55
C PHE A 81 -5.08 -17.94 -5.74
N ALA A 82 -4.99 -19.26 -5.67
CA ALA A 82 -5.57 -20.15 -6.67
C ALA A 82 -7.10 -19.99 -6.76
N ALA A 83 -7.79 -19.90 -5.61
CA ALA A 83 -9.23 -19.69 -5.56
C ALA A 83 -9.66 -18.32 -6.11
N ILE A 84 -8.94 -17.25 -5.76
CA ILE A 84 -9.17 -15.90 -6.30
C ILE A 84 -8.97 -15.89 -7.82
N ARG A 85 -7.88 -16.51 -8.30
CA ARG A 85 -7.62 -16.61 -9.74
C ARG A 85 -8.75 -17.33 -10.46
N LYS A 86 -9.18 -18.50 -9.96
CA LYS A 86 -10.31 -19.25 -10.52
C LYS A 86 -11.61 -18.43 -10.54
N ALA A 87 -11.87 -17.66 -9.48
CA ALA A 87 -13.04 -16.78 -9.42
C ALA A 87 -12.97 -15.63 -10.45
N LYS A 88 -11.77 -15.08 -10.69
CA LYS A 88 -11.55 -14.04 -11.70
C LYS A 88 -11.63 -14.59 -13.12
N ASP A 89 -11.08 -15.77 -13.37
CA ASP A 89 -11.14 -16.45 -14.68
C ASP A 89 -12.58 -16.81 -15.09
N ALA A 90 -13.51 -16.91 -14.12
CA ALA A 90 -14.92 -17.15 -14.36
C ALA A 90 -15.74 -15.88 -14.68
N LEU A 91 -15.13 -14.68 -14.63
CA LEU A 91 -15.81 -13.43 -14.96
C LEU A 91 -15.91 -13.24 -16.47
N ASP A 92 -17.00 -12.59 -16.91
CA ASP A 92 -17.17 -12.12 -18.30
C ASP A 92 -16.34 -10.86 -18.62
N MET A 93 -15.28 -10.61 -17.85
CA MET A 93 -14.35 -9.51 -18.06
C MET A 93 -13.00 -9.83 -17.44
N ASP A 94 -11.94 -9.33 -18.06
CA ASP A 94 -10.62 -9.30 -17.43
C ASP A 94 -10.59 -8.19 -16.38
N MET A 95 -10.77 -8.58 -15.12
CA MET A 95 -10.80 -7.67 -13.98
C MET A 95 -9.50 -6.89 -13.83
N ASP A 96 -8.32 -7.50 -14.02
CA ASP A 96 -7.03 -6.81 -13.81
C ASP A 96 -6.80 -5.75 -14.87
N SER A 97 -7.06 -6.10 -16.13
CA SER A 97 -6.96 -5.17 -17.24
C SER A 97 -7.96 -4.03 -17.10
N GLU A 98 -9.21 -4.30 -16.69
CA GLU A 98 -10.22 -3.25 -16.50
C GLU A 98 -9.91 -2.34 -15.30
N VAL A 99 -9.38 -2.85 -14.19
CA VAL A 99 -8.90 -2.02 -13.08
C VAL A 99 -7.78 -1.08 -13.55
N SER A 100 -6.77 -1.62 -14.24
CA SER A 100 -5.63 -0.85 -14.75
C SER A 100 -6.06 0.22 -15.77
N LEU A 101 -6.88 -0.18 -16.75
CA LEU A 101 -7.39 0.73 -17.78
C LEU A 101 -8.30 1.80 -17.19
N ASN A 102 -9.12 1.46 -16.19
CA ASN A 102 -9.98 2.44 -15.52
C ASN A 102 -9.17 3.45 -14.71
N ALA A 103 -8.09 3.03 -14.05
CA ALA A 103 -7.16 3.94 -13.38
C ALA A 103 -6.55 4.94 -14.38
N ALA A 104 -6.17 4.48 -15.58
CA ALA A 104 -5.71 5.35 -16.65
C ALA A 104 -6.80 6.33 -17.14
N ARG A 105 -8.05 5.85 -17.35
CA ARG A 105 -9.21 6.70 -17.72
C ARG A 105 -9.40 7.83 -16.70
N GLN A 106 -9.43 7.50 -15.41
CA GLN A 106 -9.59 8.48 -14.34
C GLN A 106 -8.41 9.46 -14.26
N SER A 107 -7.19 8.99 -14.50
CA SER A 107 -5.99 9.85 -14.54
C SER A 107 -6.07 10.89 -15.66
N ILE A 108 -6.47 10.47 -16.86
CA ILE A 108 -6.68 11.38 -18.00
C ILE A 108 -7.84 12.33 -17.71
N ALA A 109 -8.94 11.85 -17.11
CA ALA A 109 -10.05 12.70 -16.70
C ALA A 109 -9.62 13.80 -15.72
N ARG A 110 -8.75 13.49 -14.74
CA ARG A 110 -8.18 14.51 -13.85
C ARG A 110 -7.39 15.57 -14.61
N THR A 111 -6.59 15.18 -15.61
CA THR A 111 -5.86 16.11 -16.48
C THR A 111 -6.83 17.02 -17.25
N PHE A 112 -7.87 16.46 -17.86
CA PHE A 112 -8.85 17.24 -18.62
C PHE A 112 -9.71 18.14 -17.74
N LYS A 113 -10.01 17.71 -16.50
CA LYS A 113 -10.66 18.56 -15.51
C LYS A 113 -9.83 19.81 -15.21
N ARG A 114 -8.54 19.62 -14.86
CA ARG A 114 -7.61 20.75 -14.64
C ARG A 114 -7.56 21.67 -15.85
N MET A 115 -7.46 21.13 -17.06
CA MET A 115 -7.46 21.93 -18.29
C MET A 115 -8.77 22.73 -18.40
N ASN A 116 -9.92 22.09 -18.24
CA ASN A 116 -11.22 22.75 -18.30
C ASN A 116 -11.41 23.79 -17.18
N ASP A 117 -10.66 23.73 -16.08
CA ASP A 117 -10.71 24.72 -15.01
C ASP A 117 -9.88 25.98 -15.31
N LEU A 118 -8.96 25.94 -16.29
CA LEU A 118 -8.21 27.12 -16.70
C LEU A 118 -9.11 28.18 -17.37
N ARG A 119 -8.73 29.45 -17.22
CA ARG A 119 -9.38 30.61 -17.85
C ARG A 119 -8.32 31.47 -18.52
N SER A 120 -8.67 32.06 -19.66
CA SER A 120 -7.89 33.15 -20.21
C SER A 120 -7.95 34.35 -19.24
N SER A 121 -6.87 35.09 -19.14
CA SER A 121 -6.74 36.23 -18.24
C SER A 121 -5.94 37.35 -18.87
N GLU A 122 -6.16 38.55 -18.37
CA GLU A 122 -5.38 39.73 -18.70
C GLU A 122 -4.98 40.39 -17.38
N GLN A 123 -3.70 40.76 -17.26
CA GLN A 123 -3.13 41.37 -16.08
C GLN A 123 -2.23 42.54 -16.47
N LEU A 124 -2.41 43.70 -15.83
CA LEU A 124 -1.45 44.79 -15.88
C LEU A 124 -0.44 44.62 -14.75
N LEU A 125 0.84 44.51 -15.11
CA LEU A 125 1.96 44.40 -14.17
C LEU A 125 2.64 45.75 -14.09
N SER A 126 2.29 46.53 -13.06
CA SER A 126 2.86 47.86 -12.88
C SER A 126 4.38 47.80 -12.67
N GLY A 127 5.14 48.57 -13.44
CA GLY A 127 6.60 48.54 -13.46
C GLY A 127 7.20 47.17 -13.84
N GLY A 128 6.43 46.27 -14.44
CA GLY A 128 6.85 44.90 -14.75
C GLY A 128 7.86 44.78 -15.90
N GLY A 129 8.13 45.87 -16.62
CA GLY A 129 9.08 45.94 -17.72
C GLY A 129 10.19 46.93 -17.42
N THR A 130 11.43 46.55 -17.76
CA THR A 130 12.60 47.41 -17.65
C THR A 130 13.24 47.54 -19.02
N GLY A 131 13.54 48.76 -19.43
CA GLY A 131 14.26 49.06 -20.67
C GLY A 131 15.36 50.09 -20.43
N TYR A 132 16.14 50.34 -21.47
CA TYR A 132 17.17 51.37 -21.47
C TYR A 132 16.89 52.41 -22.56
N ARG A 133 17.23 53.66 -22.28
CA ARG A 133 17.22 54.76 -23.24
C ARG A 133 18.41 55.67 -23.00
N PHE A 134 18.84 56.43 -24.00
CA PHE A 134 19.85 57.47 -23.82
C PHE A 134 19.18 58.80 -23.44
N ASN A 135 19.75 59.53 -22.48
CA ASN A 135 19.31 60.88 -22.14
C ASN A 135 19.92 61.91 -23.11
N ALA A 136 19.55 63.19 -22.97
CA ALA A 136 20.04 64.26 -23.85
C ALA A 136 21.56 64.49 -23.79
N GLU A 137 22.25 63.97 -22.76
CA GLU A 137 23.70 64.06 -22.57
C GLU A 137 24.44 62.85 -23.16
N GLY A 138 23.73 61.90 -23.77
CA GLY A 138 24.30 60.66 -24.31
C GLY A 138 24.53 59.57 -23.27
N ASN A 139 24.06 59.73 -22.03
CA ASN A 139 24.16 58.72 -20.98
C ASN A 139 23.04 57.69 -21.08
N GLN A 140 23.36 56.40 -20.95
CA GLN A 140 22.36 55.34 -20.89
C GLN A 140 21.68 55.32 -19.51
N ILE A 141 20.35 55.45 -19.49
CA ILE A 141 19.53 55.40 -18.29
C ILE A 141 18.47 54.30 -18.40
N SER A 142 18.16 53.63 -17.29
CA SER A 142 17.05 52.67 -17.22
C SER A 142 15.72 53.38 -17.05
N TYR A 143 14.65 52.76 -17.54
CA TYR A 143 13.28 53.16 -17.25
C TYR A 143 12.43 51.92 -16.93
N CYS A 144 11.40 52.12 -16.11
CA CYS A 144 10.38 51.11 -15.83
C CYS A 144 9.11 51.44 -16.60
N CYS A 145 8.42 50.42 -17.10
CA CYS A 145 7.11 50.55 -17.72
C CYS A 145 6.17 49.44 -17.24
N ASP A 146 4.87 49.70 -17.35
CA ASP A 146 3.84 48.71 -17.06
C ASP A 146 3.78 47.68 -18.19
N VAL A 147 3.60 46.40 -17.83
CA VAL A 147 3.48 45.30 -18.80
C VAL A 147 2.06 44.77 -18.78
N LYS A 148 1.40 44.82 -19.95
CA LYS A 148 0.13 44.14 -20.17
C LYS A 148 0.38 42.68 -20.53
N ARG A 149 0.12 41.75 -19.61
CA ARG A 149 0.23 40.31 -19.83
C ARG A 149 -1.13 39.72 -20.15
N VAL A 150 -1.27 39.11 -21.33
CA VAL A 150 -2.47 38.38 -21.75
C VAL A 150 -2.15 36.89 -21.81
N THR A 151 -2.89 36.08 -21.07
CA THR A 151 -2.81 34.62 -21.11
C THR A 151 -4.08 34.08 -21.77
N THR A 152 -3.94 33.34 -22.86
CA THR A 152 -5.06 32.75 -23.58
C THR A 152 -4.92 31.24 -23.57
N ILE A 153 -6.00 30.51 -23.28
CA ILE A 153 -6.02 29.06 -23.44
C ILE A 153 -5.76 28.69 -24.91
N ASN A 154 -4.91 27.68 -25.14
CA ASN A 154 -4.45 27.28 -26.47
C ASN A 154 -4.96 25.89 -26.88
N TYR A 155 -6.21 25.59 -26.54
CA TYR A 155 -6.87 24.33 -26.86
C TYR A 155 -8.38 24.56 -27.05
N ASP A 156 -9.03 23.66 -27.80
CA ASP A 156 -10.49 23.67 -27.92
C ASP A 156 -11.13 23.15 -26.64
N ARG A 157 -11.71 24.06 -25.88
CA ARG A 157 -12.38 23.76 -24.63
C ARG A 157 -13.58 22.82 -24.79
N LYS A 158 -14.33 22.93 -25.90
CA LYS A 158 -15.49 22.07 -26.14
C LYS A 158 -15.06 20.62 -26.33
N VAL A 159 -13.95 20.40 -27.05
CA VAL A 159 -13.36 19.07 -27.23
C VAL A 159 -12.92 18.47 -25.90
N ILE A 160 -12.16 19.23 -25.09
CA ILE A 160 -11.69 18.76 -23.77
C ILE A 160 -12.85 18.47 -22.83
N HIS A 161 -13.87 19.34 -22.79
CA HIS A 161 -15.05 19.14 -21.97
C HIS A 161 -15.83 17.88 -22.39
N ALA A 162 -16.08 17.69 -23.68
CA ALA A 162 -16.79 16.51 -24.19
C ALA A 162 -16.01 15.21 -23.89
N ALA A 163 -14.68 15.23 -24.08
CA ALA A 163 -13.83 14.08 -23.77
C ALA A 163 -13.83 13.78 -22.26
N LEU A 164 -13.78 14.80 -21.40
CA LEU A 164 -13.90 14.66 -19.95
C LEU A 164 -15.22 14.00 -19.55
N SER A 165 -16.35 14.49 -20.06
CA SER A 165 -17.67 13.91 -19.77
C SER A 165 -17.74 12.44 -20.20
N LYS A 166 -17.20 12.10 -21.37
CA LYS A 166 -17.14 10.71 -21.85
C LYS A 166 -16.27 9.83 -20.95
N LEU A 167 -15.08 10.30 -20.56
CA LEU A 167 -14.17 9.56 -19.69
C LEU A 167 -14.77 9.31 -18.31
N ASN A 168 -15.41 10.31 -17.70
CA ASN A 168 -16.07 10.14 -16.41
C ASN A 168 -17.18 9.10 -16.49
N ARG A 169 -18.08 9.21 -17.48
CA ARG A 169 -19.16 8.22 -17.66
C ARG A 169 -18.62 6.81 -17.82
N GLN A 170 -17.63 6.61 -18.68
CA GLN A 170 -17.01 5.30 -18.87
C GLN A 170 -16.32 4.80 -17.60
N ALA A 171 -15.67 5.70 -16.86
CA ALA A 171 -14.99 5.34 -15.63
C ALA A 171 -15.98 4.91 -14.54
N ASP A 172 -17.10 5.62 -14.40
CA ASP A 172 -18.16 5.30 -13.46
C ASP A 172 -18.84 3.97 -13.83
N GLU A 173 -19.15 3.75 -15.11
CA GLU A 173 -19.71 2.48 -15.61
C GLU A 173 -18.77 1.30 -15.32
N THR A 174 -17.47 1.43 -15.60
CA THR A 174 -16.47 0.39 -15.30
C THR A 174 -16.33 0.17 -13.79
N SER A 175 -16.25 1.23 -12.97
CA SER A 175 -16.17 1.11 -11.50
C SER A 175 -17.38 0.36 -10.94
N ASN A 176 -18.59 0.71 -11.37
CA ASN A 176 -19.81 0.03 -10.93
C ASN A 176 -19.81 -1.45 -11.29
N ARG A 177 -19.34 -1.79 -12.50
CA ARG A 177 -19.22 -3.19 -12.93
C ARG A 177 -18.19 -3.96 -12.09
N LEU A 178 -17.03 -3.35 -11.83
CA LEU A 178 -15.99 -3.94 -10.98
C LEU A 178 -16.49 -4.16 -9.55
N ASP A 179 -17.14 -3.18 -8.95
CA ASP A 179 -17.71 -3.26 -7.61
C ASP A 179 -18.75 -4.37 -7.50
N LEU A 180 -19.62 -4.49 -8.52
CA LEU A 180 -20.58 -5.59 -8.59
C LEU A 180 -19.87 -6.95 -8.62
N CYS A 181 -18.89 -7.12 -9.52
CA CYS A 181 -18.10 -8.35 -9.60
C CYS A 181 -17.42 -8.68 -8.26
N LEU A 182 -16.89 -7.69 -7.54
CA LEU A 182 -16.24 -7.92 -6.25
C LEU A 182 -17.17 -8.51 -5.19
N VAL A 183 -18.44 -8.13 -5.16
CA VAL A 183 -19.39 -8.56 -4.13
C VAL A 183 -20.22 -9.78 -4.54
N THR A 184 -20.44 -10.01 -5.83
CA THR A 184 -21.27 -11.12 -6.31
C THR A 184 -20.47 -12.38 -6.64
N SER A 185 -19.19 -12.25 -6.98
CA SER A 185 -18.38 -13.37 -7.44
C SER A 185 -17.93 -14.23 -6.26
N LYS A 186 -18.28 -15.51 -6.30
CA LYS A 186 -17.94 -16.47 -5.25
C LYS A 186 -16.50 -16.93 -5.40
N VAL A 187 -15.78 -16.91 -4.29
CA VAL A 187 -14.45 -17.52 -4.13
C VAL A 187 -14.60 -18.78 -3.30
N ASP A 188 -14.25 -19.90 -3.90
CA ASP A 188 -14.30 -21.23 -3.29
C ASP A 188 -13.05 -21.45 -2.43
N TYR A 189 -13.11 -20.89 -1.23
CA TYR A 189 -12.05 -20.98 -0.23
C TYR A 189 -12.68 -21.02 1.17
N THR A 190 -12.27 -22.01 1.95
CA THR A 190 -12.69 -22.19 3.34
C THR A 190 -11.76 -21.42 4.26
N VAL A 191 -12.33 -20.53 5.06
CA VAL A 191 -11.61 -19.67 5.99
C VAL A 191 -11.12 -20.49 7.19
N PRO A 192 -9.80 -20.53 7.48
CA PRO A 192 -9.29 -21.24 8.65
C PRO A 192 -9.47 -20.50 9.99
N PHE A 193 -9.57 -19.16 9.98
CA PHE A 193 -9.77 -18.32 11.18
C PHE A 193 -10.42 -16.99 10.81
N ASP A 194 -11.03 -16.27 11.76
CA ASP A 194 -11.71 -15.01 11.44
C ASP A 194 -10.77 -13.97 10.81
N VAL A 195 -11.29 -13.17 9.86
CA VAL A 195 -10.50 -12.13 9.18
C VAL A 195 -9.98 -11.05 10.14
N ASN A 196 -10.61 -10.89 11.30
CA ASN A 196 -10.23 -9.96 12.36
C ASN A 196 -9.48 -10.65 13.51
N ALA A 197 -9.22 -11.98 13.43
CA ALA A 197 -8.50 -12.69 14.47
C ALA A 197 -7.14 -12.05 14.72
N SER A 198 -6.74 -11.87 15.97
CA SER A 198 -5.36 -11.51 16.33
C SER A 198 -4.38 -12.62 15.94
N PHE A 199 -3.07 -12.35 16.03
CA PHE A 199 -2.07 -13.39 15.82
C PHE A 199 -2.21 -14.53 16.81
N ALA A 200 -2.34 -14.20 18.10
CA ALA A 200 -2.55 -15.18 19.17
C ALA A 200 -3.79 -16.06 18.90
N GLU A 201 -4.93 -15.46 18.53
CA GLU A 201 -6.15 -16.22 18.21
C GLU A 201 -5.96 -17.14 17.00
N ALA A 202 -5.36 -16.65 15.91
CA ALA A 202 -5.13 -17.45 14.72
C ALA A 202 -4.12 -18.58 14.98
N PHE A 203 -3.11 -18.32 15.82
CA PHE A 203 -2.10 -19.29 16.22
C PHE A 203 -2.69 -20.37 17.12
N GLU A 204 -3.51 -20.01 18.12
CA GLU A 204 -4.20 -20.98 18.97
C GLU A 204 -5.15 -21.88 18.16
N ILE A 205 -5.95 -21.31 17.26
CA ILE A 205 -6.80 -22.08 16.35
C ILE A 205 -5.97 -23.08 15.52
N TYR A 206 -4.80 -22.65 15.04
CA TYR A 206 -3.88 -23.54 14.33
C TYR A 206 -3.36 -24.67 15.25
N LEU A 207 -2.96 -24.36 16.47
CA LEU A 207 -2.47 -25.35 17.45
C LEU A 207 -3.55 -26.37 17.82
N GLU A 208 -4.79 -25.92 18.01
CA GLU A 208 -5.93 -26.81 18.27
C GLU A 208 -6.19 -27.76 17.10
N ASN A 209 -6.12 -27.26 15.86
CA ASN A 209 -6.31 -28.07 14.67
C ASN A 209 -5.14 -29.02 14.38
N ALA A 210 -3.90 -28.63 14.71
CA ALA A 210 -2.72 -29.48 14.52
C ALA A 210 -2.63 -30.63 15.54
N LYS A 211 -3.37 -30.56 16.65
CA LYS A 211 -3.46 -31.61 17.68
C LYS A 211 -4.55 -32.65 17.40
N ASN A 212 -5.48 -32.36 16.48
CA ASN A 212 -6.57 -33.24 16.06
C ASN A 212 -6.23 -34.00 14.78
#